data_AF-A0A016W4J7-F1
#
_entry.id   AF-A0A016W4J7-F1
#
_cell.length_a   1.000
_cell.length_b   1.000
_cell.length_c   1.000
_cell.angle_alpha   90.00
_cell.angle_beta   90.00
_cell.angle_gamma   90.00
#
_symmetry.space_group_name_H-M   'P 1'
#
loop_
_entity.id
_entity.type
_entity.pdbx_description
1 polymer ?
#
loop_
_entity_poly.entity_id
_entity_poly.type
_entity_poly.pdbx_seq_one_letter_code
_entity_poly.pdbx_strand_id
1 'polypeptide(L)'
;MSQLTADSSTLLLQMLWAGPATFFHFEHEITFSFFGARIGQISMLLWFSSVYGKLLIALNRLVAITWPLEYCNIFSNRRLPLIIGFIWFLALLHGLVYTTEDCAFVFDALEFIWTYKETTCGAIASRYLDFMHGSGTFALVLLINTVTFFFIRRRAKEFQTKKVASLSKETYKKNVRLYIQGCMASGTLVFLNVSYNCVTLVTTTRLGVFAATTLVWEIAHIVDGVILVIFNPQLRGDRPPPSKNTTVVRRGSITTVKRASISVVNARTG
;
A
#
# COMPACT_ATOMS: atom_id res chain seq x y z
N MET A 1 -6.54 2.06 5.38
CA MET A 1 -6.21 1.73 6.80
C MET A 1 -5.40 0.46 6.87
N SER A 2 -5.89 -0.69 6.36
CA SER A 2 -5.13 -1.95 6.32
C SER A 2 -3.69 -1.83 5.80
N GLN A 3 -3.47 -1.18 4.64
CA GLN A 3 -2.11 -0.99 4.10
C GLN A 3 -1.22 -0.17 5.05
N LEU A 4 -1.74 0.95 5.56
CA LEU A 4 -1.00 1.81 6.49
C LEU A 4 -0.63 1.05 7.77
N THR A 5 -1.52 0.17 8.26
CA THR A 5 -1.22 -0.70 9.40
C THR A 5 -0.06 -1.63 9.07
N ALA A 6 -0.06 -2.29 7.90
CA ALA A 6 1.05 -3.14 7.49
C ALA A 6 2.37 -2.37 7.39
N ASP A 7 2.38 -1.22 6.70
CA ASP A 7 3.56 -0.35 6.57
C ASP A 7 4.08 0.12 7.94
N SER A 8 3.18 0.53 8.84
CA SER A 8 3.56 0.98 10.19
C SER A 8 4.11 -0.17 11.04
N SER A 9 3.52 -1.37 10.91
CA SER A 9 3.99 -2.56 11.61
C SER A 9 5.37 -3.00 11.12
N THR A 10 5.69 -2.85 9.83
CA THR A 10 7.04 -3.11 9.30
C THR A 10 8.07 -2.21 9.95
N LEU A 11 7.81 -0.89 10.00
CA LEU A 11 8.70 0.08 10.66
C LEU A 11 8.88 -0.23 12.15
N LEU A 12 7.80 -0.62 12.84
CA LEU A 12 7.88 -1.01 14.25
C LEU A 12 8.71 -2.27 14.46
N LEU A 13 8.57 -3.27 13.58
CA LEU A 13 9.38 -4.49 13.63
C LEU A 13 10.87 -4.15 13.44
N GLN A 14 11.19 -3.27 12.50
CA GLN A 14 12.56 -2.81 12.30
C GLN A 14 13.10 -2.12 13.57
N MET A 15 12.32 -1.22 14.17
CA MET A 15 12.73 -0.49 15.38
C MET A 15 12.90 -1.41 16.60
N LEU A 16 12.11 -2.48 16.71
CA LEU A 16 12.10 -3.36 17.89
C LEU A 16 13.03 -4.57 17.75
N TRP A 17 13.41 -4.96 16.54
CA TRP A 17 14.29 -6.11 16.30
C TRP A 17 15.64 -5.70 15.72
N ALA A 18 15.64 -5.17 14.50
CA ALA A 18 16.86 -4.88 13.77
C ALA A 18 17.67 -3.73 14.41
N GLY A 19 16.99 -2.72 14.96
CA GLY A 19 17.62 -1.62 15.71
C GLY A 19 18.40 -2.13 16.94
N PRO A 20 17.77 -2.84 17.88
CA PRO A 20 18.45 -3.44 19.02
C PRO A 20 19.52 -4.46 18.62
N ALA A 21 19.24 -5.33 17.64
CA ALA A 21 20.21 -6.32 17.16
C ALA A 21 21.49 -5.65 16.64
N THR A 22 21.35 -4.51 15.96
CA THR A 22 22.47 -3.68 15.50
C THR A 22 23.19 -2.99 16.67
N PHE A 23 22.45 -2.32 17.56
CA PHE A 23 23.03 -1.52 18.64
C PHE A 23 23.77 -2.37 19.68
N PHE A 24 23.19 -3.51 20.06
CA PHE A 24 23.76 -4.44 21.04
C PHE A 24 24.65 -5.51 20.41
N HIS A 25 24.88 -5.47 19.09
CA HIS A 25 25.71 -6.43 18.36
C HIS A 25 25.29 -7.88 18.66
N PHE A 26 24.02 -8.20 18.40
CA PHE A 26 23.52 -9.56 18.58
C PHE A 26 24.38 -10.54 17.79
N GLU A 27 24.75 -11.64 18.45
CA GLU A 27 25.50 -12.70 17.82
C GLU A 27 24.70 -13.31 16.66
N HIS A 28 25.39 -13.74 15.62
CA HIS A 28 24.79 -14.38 14.45
C HIS A 28 23.92 -15.58 14.83
N GLU A 29 24.30 -16.32 15.88
CA GLU A 29 23.52 -17.45 16.40
C GLU A 29 22.11 -17.01 16.87
N ILE A 30 21.97 -15.81 17.42
CA ILE A 30 20.69 -15.28 17.89
C ILE A 30 19.84 -14.85 16.68
N THR A 31 20.41 -14.12 15.73
CA THR A 31 19.64 -13.58 14.61
C THR A 31 19.30 -14.62 13.54
N PHE A 32 20.10 -15.67 13.40
CA PHE A 32 19.84 -16.82 12.53
C PHE A 32 19.14 -17.98 13.26
N SER A 33 18.83 -17.81 14.54
CA SER A 33 18.04 -18.79 15.30
C SER A 33 16.62 -18.95 14.74
N PHE A 34 15.92 -19.97 15.23
CA PHE A 34 14.48 -20.14 15.01
C PHE A 34 13.68 -18.85 15.33
N PHE A 35 14.06 -18.13 16.40
CA PHE A 35 13.39 -16.91 16.81
C PHE A 35 13.59 -15.78 15.78
N GLY A 36 14.83 -15.56 15.32
CA GLY A 36 15.12 -14.58 14.28
C GLY A 36 14.40 -14.90 12.96
N ALA A 37 14.35 -16.18 12.59
CA ALA A 37 13.58 -16.64 11.43
C ALA A 37 12.07 -16.37 11.55
N ARG A 38 11.47 -16.51 12.75
CA ARG A 38 10.05 -16.14 12.96
C ARG A 38 9.83 -14.64 12.81
N ILE A 39 10.76 -13.81 13.28
CA ILE A 39 10.64 -12.35 13.12
C ILE A 39 10.72 -11.97 11.65
N GLY A 40 11.66 -12.54 10.88
CA GLY A 40 11.72 -12.30 9.45
C GLY A 40 10.53 -12.86 8.68
N GLN A 41 9.92 -13.96 9.13
CA GLN A 41 8.65 -14.43 8.59
C GLN A 41 7.51 -13.40 8.79
N ILE A 42 7.41 -12.82 10.00
CA ILE A 42 6.43 -11.75 10.26
C ILE A 42 6.72 -10.52 9.37
N SER A 43 7.99 -10.18 9.22
CA SER A 43 8.45 -9.10 8.34
C SER A 43 7.97 -9.31 6.89
N MET A 44 8.17 -10.51 6.35
CA MET A 44 7.70 -10.90 5.02
C MET A 44 6.18 -10.87 4.90
N LEU A 45 5.46 -11.35 5.91
CA LEU A 45 4.00 -11.28 5.93
C LEU A 45 3.49 -9.84 5.84
N LEU A 46 4.11 -8.92 6.57
CA LEU A 46 3.77 -7.49 6.55
C LEU A 46 4.10 -6.86 5.19
N TRP A 47 5.23 -7.24 4.60
CA TRP A 47 5.61 -6.86 3.24
C TRP A 47 4.54 -7.25 2.22
N PHE A 48 4.18 -8.53 2.13
CA PHE A 48 3.14 -9.00 1.19
C PHE A 48 1.77 -8.37 1.48
N SER A 49 1.43 -8.16 2.75
CA SER A 49 0.19 -7.49 3.14
C SER A 49 0.15 -6.03 2.64
N SER A 50 1.28 -5.32 2.68
CA SER A 50 1.41 -3.97 2.11
C SER A 50 1.27 -4.00 0.59
N VAL A 51 1.95 -4.92 -0.09
CA VAL A 51 1.91 -5.08 -1.56
C VAL A 51 0.49 -5.33 -2.05
N TYR A 52 -0.22 -6.30 -1.45
CA TYR A 52 -1.61 -6.56 -1.82
C TYR A 52 -2.57 -5.45 -1.38
N GLY A 53 -2.28 -4.75 -0.28
CA GLY A 53 -3.02 -3.56 0.12
C GLY A 53 -3.00 -2.48 -0.96
N LYS A 54 -1.84 -2.25 -1.59
CA LYS A 54 -1.70 -1.31 -2.71
C LYS A 54 -2.52 -1.74 -3.93
N LEU A 55 -2.49 -3.04 -4.27
CA LEU A 55 -3.31 -3.60 -5.35
C LEU A 55 -4.81 -3.43 -5.08
N LEU A 56 -5.26 -3.70 -3.85
CA LEU A 56 -6.65 -3.50 -3.47
C LEU A 56 -7.10 -2.05 -3.61
N ILE A 57 -6.27 -1.09 -3.19
CA ILE A 57 -6.60 0.33 -3.33
C ILE A 57 -6.73 0.72 -4.81
N ALA A 58 -5.85 0.23 -5.67
CA ALA A 58 -5.93 0.46 -7.11
C ALA A 58 -7.21 -0.12 -7.72
N LEU A 59 -7.54 -1.38 -7.40
CA LEU A 59 -8.77 -2.05 -7.86
C LEU A 59 -10.04 -1.36 -7.35
N ASN A 60 -10.07 -1.01 -6.06
CA ASN A 60 -11.19 -0.28 -5.46
C ASN A 60 -11.47 1.02 -6.22
N ARG A 61 -10.42 1.77 -6.58
CA ARG A 61 -10.55 3.01 -7.36
C ARG A 61 -11.01 2.75 -8.78
N LEU A 62 -10.44 1.75 -9.45
CA LEU A 62 -10.86 1.36 -10.79
C LEU A 62 -12.36 1.09 -10.80
N VAL A 63 -12.85 0.19 -9.94
CA VAL A 63 -14.27 -0.20 -9.88
C VAL A 63 -15.17 0.98 -9.51
N ALA A 64 -14.77 1.80 -8.52
CA ALA A 64 -15.52 3.00 -8.15
C ALA A 64 -15.72 3.96 -9.34
N ILE A 65 -14.71 4.05 -10.20
CA ILE A 65 -14.72 4.92 -11.37
C ILE A 65 -15.42 4.23 -12.53
N THR A 66 -15.10 3.01 -12.93
CA THR A 66 -15.66 2.38 -14.13
C THR A 66 -17.09 1.91 -13.93
N TRP A 67 -17.42 1.35 -12.76
CA TRP A 67 -18.71 0.74 -12.46
C TRP A 67 -19.28 1.23 -11.11
N PRO A 68 -19.75 2.48 -11.04
CA PRO A 68 -20.23 3.07 -9.78
C PRO A 68 -21.46 2.35 -9.18
N LEU A 69 -22.29 1.71 -10.02
CA LEU A 69 -23.46 0.95 -9.54
C LEU A 69 -23.03 -0.35 -8.85
N GLU A 70 -22.08 -1.07 -9.45
CA GLU A 70 -21.54 -2.31 -8.89
C GLU A 70 -20.60 -2.07 -7.71
N TYR A 71 -19.93 -0.90 -7.66
CA TYR A 71 -19.05 -0.54 -6.55
C TYR A 71 -19.74 -0.67 -5.19
N CYS A 72 -20.98 -0.17 -5.08
CA CYS A 72 -21.76 -0.24 -3.84
C CYS A 72 -22.08 -1.68 -3.41
N ASN A 73 -22.10 -2.62 -4.35
CA ASN A 73 -22.35 -4.05 -4.10
C ASN A 73 -21.03 -4.76 -3.76
N ILE A 74 -19.98 -4.57 -4.57
CA ILE A 74 -18.66 -5.21 -4.43
C ILE A 74 -17.94 -4.72 -3.18
N PHE A 75 -17.77 -3.41 -3.04
CA PHE A 75 -17.06 -2.76 -1.93
C PHE A 75 -18.03 -2.24 -0.87
N SER A 76 -19.05 -3.03 -0.55
CA SER A 76 -20.00 -2.74 0.53
C SER A 76 -19.36 -2.91 1.91
N ASN A 77 -19.91 -2.26 2.94
CA ASN A 77 -19.43 -2.39 4.31
C ASN A 77 -19.42 -3.83 4.84
N ARG A 78 -20.25 -4.71 4.29
CA ARG A 78 -20.28 -6.14 4.67
C ARG A 78 -19.22 -6.96 3.93
N ARG A 79 -18.91 -6.62 2.67
CA ARG A 79 -17.96 -7.38 1.84
C ARG A 79 -16.52 -6.89 1.95
N LEU A 80 -16.31 -5.59 2.17
CA LEU A 80 -14.98 -5.00 2.28
C LEU A 80 -14.11 -5.69 3.35
N PRO A 81 -14.60 -5.99 4.57
CA PRO A 81 -13.82 -6.75 5.55
C PRO A 81 -13.44 -8.14 5.08
N LEU A 82 -14.31 -8.83 4.33
CA LEU A 82 -14.02 -10.15 3.76
C LEU A 82 -12.94 -10.07 2.68
N ILE A 83 -12.97 -9.05 1.82
CA ILE A 83 -11.94 -8.81 0.80
C ILE A 83 -10.60 -8.50 1.47
N ILE A 84 -10.60 -7.67 2.52
CA ILE A 84 -9.39 -7.40 3.30
C ILE A 84 -8.87 -8.69 3.94
N GLY A 85 -9.73 -9.47 4.59
CA GLY A 85 -9.37 -10.75 5.19
C GLY A 85 -8.78 -11.73 4.17
N PHE A 86 -9.36 -11.79 2.97
CA PHE A 86 -8.83 -12.60 1.86
C PHE A 86 -7.42 -12.17 1.44
N ILE A 87 -7.15 -10.87 1.40
CA ILE A 87 -5.80 -10.37 1.07
C ILE A 87 -4.78 -10.73 2.14
N TRP A 88 -5.14 -10.59 3.41
CA TRP A 88 -4.27 -11.04 4.51
C TRP A 88 -4.05 -12.55 4.47
N PHE A 89 -5.06 -13.32 4.08
CA PHE A 89 -4.93 -14.75 3.86
C PHE A 89 -3.95 -15.08 2.73
N LEU A 90 -3.99 -14.35 1.60
CA LEU A 90 -3.00 -14.50 0.53
C LEU A 90 -1.57 -14.12 0.98
N ALA A 91 -1.44 -13.08 1.80
CA ALA A 91 -0.16 -12.69 2.38
C ALA A 91 0.38 -13.75 3.36
N LEU A 92 -0.51 -14.32 4.19
CA LEU A 92 -0.20 -15.46 5.05
C LEU A 92 0.29 -16.65 4.23
N LEU A 93 -0.39 -16.99 3.13
CA LEU A 93 0.00 -18.10 2.26
C LEU A 93 1.40 -17.92 1.68
N HIS A 94 1.77 -16.70 1.25
CA HIS A 94 3.16 -16.40 0.88
C HIS A 94 4.11 -16.49 2.07
N GLY A 95 3.69 -15.95 3.22
CA GLY A 95 4.41 -16.02 4.48
C GLY A 95 4.72 -17.45 4.95
N LEU A 96 3.91 -18.45 4.57
CA LEU A 96 4.13 -19.84 4.95
C LEU A 96 5.42 -20.42 4.35
N VAL A 97 5.87 -19.95 3.18
CA VAL A 97 7.12 -20.42 2.58
C VAL A 97 8.33 -20.13 3.47
N TYR A 98 8.30 -19.02 4.20
CA TYR A 98 9.35 -18.62 5.14
C TYR A 98 9.29 -19.39 6.47
N THR A 99 8.36 -20.34 6.62
CA THR A 99 8.28 -21.20 7.81
C THR A 99 9.40 -22.22 7.84
N THR A 100 9.84 -22.69 6.67
CA THR A 100 10.93 -23.67 6.56
C THR A 100 12.27 -22.98 6.75
N GLU A 101 13.17 -23.61 7.50
CA GLU A 101 14.47 -23.02 7.84
C GLU A 101 15.32 -22.69 6.60
N ASP A 102 15.20 -23.46 5.53
CA ASP A 102 15.97 -23.24 4.31
C ASP A 102 15.56 -21.95 3.58
N CYS A 103 14.29 -21.54 3.71
CA CYS A 103 13.78 -20.33 3.08
C CYS A 103 13.72 -19.16 4.06
N ALA A 104 14.32 -19.30 5.24
CA ALA A 104 14.23 -18.29 6.29
C ALA A 104 14.76 -16.93 5.80
N PHE A 105 13.99 -15.89 6.09
CA PHE A 105 14.41 -14.52 5.97
C PHE A 105 14.87 -14.05 7.35
N VAL A 106 16.08 -13.52 7.46
CA VAL A 106 16.71 -13.20 8.75
C VAL A 106 17.44 -11.86 8.64
N PHE A 107 17.68 -11.24 9.79
CA PHE A 107 18.44 -10.00 9.86
C PHE A 107 19.89 -10.29 10.23
N ASP A 108 20.83 -9.93 9.36
CA ASP A 108 22.25 -9.97 9.66
C ASP A 108 22.64 -8.68 10.41
N ALA A 109 22.96 -8.82 11.70
CA ALA A 109 23.33 -7.70 12.55
C ALA A 109 24.76 -7.17 12.31
N LEU A 110 25.61 -7.92 11.61
CA LEU A 110 26.98 -7.48 11.27
C LEU A 110 26.99 -6.62 10.01
N GLU A 111 26.17 -7.00 9.03
CA GLU A 111 26.05 -6.32 7.74
C GLU A 111 24.82 -5.39 7.67
N PHE A 112 24.04 -5.34 8.75
CA PHE A 112 22.82 -4.54 8.93
C PHE A 112 21.76 -4.77 7.84
N ILE A 113 21.73 -5.97 7.26
CA ILE A 113 20.92 -6.30 6.09
C ILE A 113 19.92 -7.40 6.42
N TRP A 114 18.73 -7.29 5.85
CA TRP A 114 17.84 -8.43 5.77
C TRP A 114 18.20 -9.33 4.58
N THR A 115 18.45 -10.60 4.88
CA THR A 115 18.94 -11.57 3.90
C THR A 115 18.12 -12.86 3.94
N TYR A 116 18.08 -13.53 2.80
CA TYR A 116 17.56 -14.89 2.69
C TYR A 116 18.70 -15.86 2.98
N LYS A 117 18.41 -16.95 3.69
CA LYS A 117 19.41 -18.00 3.95
C LYS A 117 19.99 -18.52 2.63
N GLU A 118 21.30 -18.78 2.59
CA GLU A 118 22.03 -19.25 1.41
C GLU A 118 21.73 -20.72 1.08
N THR A 119 20.49 -20.99 0.69
CA THR A 119 20.04 -22.30 0.23
C THR A 119 19.35 -22.16 -1.12
N THR A 120 19.10 -23.30 -1.78
CA THR A 120 18.27 -23.31 -2.99
C THR A 120 16.89 -22.69 -2.75
N CYS A 121 16.29 -22.92 -1.57
CA CYS A 121 15.00 -22.31 -1.28
C CYS A 121 15.09 -20.80 -1.07
N GLY A 122 16.07 -20.33 -0.30
CA GLY A 122 16.28 -18.89 -0.10
C GLY A 122 16.49 -18.15 -1.41
N ALA A 123 17.24 -18.75 -2.35
CA ALA A 123 17.42 -18.21 -3.70
C ALA A 123 16.11 -18.17 -4.50
N ILE A 124 15.29 -19.23 -4.44
CA ILE A 124 13.96 -19.27 -5.09
C ILE A 124 13.04 -18.22 -4.48
N ALA A 125 12.99 -18.12 -3.15
CA ALA A 125 12.15 -17.18 -2.43
C ALA A 125 12.51 -15.73 -2.78
N SER A 126 13.81 -15.39 -2.69
CA SER A 126 14.30 -14.06 -3.08
C SER A 126 13.96 -13.71 -4.53
N ARG A 127 14.22 -14.64 -5.47
CA ARG A 127 14.08 -14.34 -6.90
C ARG A 127 12.63 -14.31 -7.36
N TYR A 128 11.86 -15.34 -7.04
CA TYR A 128 10.52 -15.53 -7.60
C TYR A 128 9.43 -14.97 -6.70
N LEU A 129 9.49 -15.25 -5.41
CA LEU A 129 8.42 -14.88 -4.47
C LEU A 129 8.51 -13.42 -4.03
N ASP A 130 9.71 -12.85 -3.96
CA ASP A 130 9.89 -11.45 -3.63
C ASP A 130 10.08 -10.60 -4.88
N PHE A 131 11.21 -10.76 -5.59
CA PHE A 131 11.56 -9.85 -6.69
C PHE A 131 10.60 -9.90 -7.88
N MET A 132 10.35 -11.08 -8.46
CA MET A 132 9.44 -11.22 -9.62
C MET A 132 7.98 -10.92 -9.24
N HIS A 133 7.49 -11.50 -8.14
CA HIS A 133 6.12 -11.28 -7.68
C HIS A 133 5.85 -9.81 -7.33
N GLY A 134 6.78 -9.20 -6.59
CA GLY A 134 6.76 -7.77 -6.28
C GLY A 134 6.69 -6.97 -7.57
N SER A 135 7.71 -7.08 -8.43
CA SER A 135 7.79 -6.36 -9.71
C SER A 135 6.53 -6.52 -10.57
N GLY A 136 6.01 -7.75 -10.70
CA GLY A 136 4.78 -8.04 -11.43
C GLY A 136 3.55 -7.38 -10.82
N THR A 137 3.43 -7.40 -9.50
CA THR A 137 2.32 -6.74 -8.79
C THR A 137 2.38 -5.22 -8.97
N PHE A 138 3.57 -4.61 -8.95
CA PHE A 138 3.71 -3.17 -9.21
C PHE A 138 3.36 -2.79 -10.64
N ALA A 139 3.82 -3.57 -11.62
CA ALA A 139 3.44 -3.36 -13.01
C ALA A 139 1.92 -3.42 -13.18
N LEU A 140 1.26 -4.37 -12.51
CA LEU A 140 -0.20 -4.48 -12.50
C LEU A 140 -0.88 -3.26 -11.84
N VAL A 141 -0.38 -2.79 -10.69
CA VAL A 141 -0.89 -1.59 -10.01
C VAL A 141 -0.78 -0.35 -10.91
N LEU A 142 0.38 -0.17 -11.56
CA LEU A 142 0.61 0.95 -12.47
C LEU A 142 -0.34 0.88 -13.68
N LEU A 143 -0.53 -0.31 -14.25
CA LEU A 143 -1.47 -0.55 -15.35
C LEU A 143 -2.91 -0.21 -14.93
N ILE A 144 -3.36 -0.69 -13.77
CA ILE A 144 -4.70 -0.41 -13.24
C ILE A 144 -4.89 1.09 -13.02
N ASN A 145 -3.93 1.77 -12.41
CA ASN A 145 -3.98 3.22 -12.20
C ASN A 145 -4.03 3.99 -13.53
N THR A 146 -3.27 3.55 -14.52
CA THR A 146 -3.25 4.14 -15.87
C THR A 146 -4.59 3.96 -16.59
N VAL A 147 -5.14 2.75 -16.57
CA VAL A 147 -6.48 2.46 -17.12
C VAL A 147 -7.52 3.33 -16.41
N THR A 148 -7.50 3.38 -15.07
CA THR A 148 -8.38 4.21 -14.26
C THR A 148 -8.31 5.67 -14.68
N PHE A 149 -7.10 6.20 -14.91
CA PHE A 149 -6.87 7.57 -15.38
C PHE A 149 -7.49 7.84 -16.76
N PHE A 150 -7.38 6.90 -17.71
CA PHE A 150 -8.03 7.05 -19.02
C PHE A 150 -9.56 7.11 -18.91
N PHE A 151 -10.17 6.26 -18.07
CA PHE A 151 -11.62 6.33 -17.81
C PHE A 151 -12.05 7.65 -17.18
N ILE A 152 -11.26 8.19 -16.24
CA ILE A 152 -11.50 9.51 -15.66
C ILE A 152 -11.47 10.59 -16.74
N ARG A 153 -10.45 10.60 -17.61
CA ARG A 153 -10.33 11.61 -18.68
C ARG A 153 -11.49 11.54 -19.65
N ARG A 154 -11.93 10.34 -20.02
CA ARG A 154 -13.08 10.15 -20.90
C ARG A 154 -14.35 10.74 -20.29
N ARG A 155 -14.65 10.42 -19.03
CA ARG A 155 -15.82 10.98 -18.31
C ARG A 155 -15.72 12.49 -18.11
N ALA A 156 -14.52 13.00 -17.82
CA ALA A 156 -14.31 14.44 -17.68
C ALA A 156 -14.65 15.19 -18.98
N LYS A 157 -14.31 14.64 -20.16
CA LYS A 157 -14.69 15.22 -21.46
C LYS A 157 -16.22 15.21 -21.67
N GLU A 158 -16.90 14.12 -21.33
CA GLU A 158 -18.37 14.01 -21.44
C GLU A 158 -19.12 15.03 -20.55
N PHE A 159 -18.55 15.40 -19.40
CA PHE A 159 -19.13 16.38 -18.48
C PHE A 159 -18.79 17.85 -18.79
N GLN A 160 -17.73 18.14 -19.56
CA GLN A 160 -17.39 19.51 -19.98
C GLN A 160 -18.45 20.11 -20.92
N THR A 161 -19.23 19.26 -21.60
CA THR A 161 -20.37 19.65 -22.44
C THR A 161 -21.64 20.06 -21.69
N LYS A 162 -21.68 19.98 -20.34
CA LYS A 162 -22.84 20.39 -19.52
C LYS A 162 -22.43 21.33 -18.38
N LYS A 163 -23.33 22.23 -17.96
CA LYS A 163 -23.15 23.33 -16.97
C LYS A 163 -22.72 22.92 -15.54
N VAL A 164 -22.30 21.66 -15.32
CA VAL A 164 -21.81 21.08 -14.04
C VAL A 164 -20.27 21.13 -13.98
N ALA A 165 -19.69 22.27 -14.38
CA ALA A 165 -18.24 22.39 -14.58
C ALA A 165 -17.43 22.41 -13.26
N SER A 166 -17.97 22.98 -12.18
CA SER A 166 -17.25 23.14 -10.90
C SER A 166 -17.08 21.83 -10.12
N LEU A 167 -18.16 21.07 -9.91
CA LEU A 167 -18.12 19.76 -9.24
C LEU A 167 -17.30 18.73 -10.03
N SER A 168 -17.39 18.77 -11.37
CA SER A 168 -16.60 17.90 -12.25
C SER A 168 -15.10 18.21 -12.15
N LYS A 169 -14.73 19.50 -12.02
CA LYS A 169 -13.33 19.94 -11.90
C LYS A 169 -12.68 19.51 -10.58
N GLU A 170 -13.40 19.60 -9.44
CA GLU A 170 -12.87 19.11 -8.16
C GLU A 170 -12.71 17.59 -8.13
N THR A 171 -13.71 16.86 -8.65
CA THR A 171 -13.65 15.40 -8.76
C THR A 171 -12.48 14.97 -9.65
N TYR A 172 -12.29 15.63 -10.79
CA TYR A 172 -11.15 15.42 -11.68
C TYR A 172 -9.82 15.69 -10.97
N LYS A 173 -9.65 16.84 -10.31
CA LYS A 173 -8.42 17.19 -9.56
C LYS A 173 -8.11 16.16 -8.47
N LYS A 174 -9.11 15.73 -7.70
CA LYS A 174 -8.97 14.68 -6.69
C LYS A 174 -8.48 13.39 -7.34
N ASN A 175 -9.09 12.98 -8.45
CA ASN A 175 -8.74 11.74 -9.13
C ASN A 175 -7.34 11.78 -9.77
N VAL A 176 -6.92 12.91 -10.36
CA VAL A 176 -5.54 13.11 -10.86
C VAL A 176 -4.53 13.01 -9.72
N ARG A 177 -4.82 13.66 -8.60
CA ARG A 177 -3.99 13.57 -7.39
C ARG A 177 -3.85 12.11 -6.95
N LEU A 178 -4.95 11.36 -6.88
CA LEU A 178 -4.94 9.94 -6.52
C LEU A 178 -4.15 9.06 -7.52
N TYR A 179 -4.18 9.36 -8.82
CA TYR A 179 -3.33 8.70 -9.81
C TYR A 179 -1.84 8.98 -9.56
N ILE A 180 -1.47 10.24 -9.34
CA ILE A 180 -0.09 10.64 -9.00
C ILE A 180 0.37 9.92 -7.72
N GLN A 181 -0.50 9.80 -6.72
CA GLN A 181 -0.24 9.00 -5.51
C GLN A 181 0.18 7.57 -5.85
N GLY A 182 -0.56 6.91 -6.76
CA GLY A 182 -0.30 5.55 -7.18
C GLY A 182 1.02 5.42 -7.96
N CYS A 183 1.32 6.37 -8.84
CA CYS A 183 2.60 6.41 -9.57
C CYS A 183 3.78 6.63 -8.64
N MET A 184 3.67 7.56 -7.68
CA MET A 184 4.74 7.82 -6.71
C MET A 184 5.00 6.60 -5.83
N ALA A 185 3.96 5.98 -5.27
CA ALA A 185 4.11 4.77 -4.47
C ALA A 185 4.72 3.61 -5.28
N SER A 186 4.31 3.45 -6.55
CA SER A 186 4.90 2.42 -7.43
C SER A 186 6.37 2.72 -7.74
N GLY A 187 6.72 4.00 -7.97
CA GLY A 187 8.08 4.45 -8.25
C GLY A 187 9.03 4.22 -7.07
N THR A 188 8.62 4.57 -5.85
CA THR A 188 9.37 4.31 -4.62
C THR A 188 9.73 2.83 -4.48
N LEU A 189 8.80 1.95 -4.86
CA LEU A 189 8.94 0.53 -4.63
C LEU A 189 9.72 -0.19 -5.76
N VAL A 190 9.65 0.32 -7.01
CA VAL A 190 10.59 -0.07 -8.07
C VAL A 190 12.01 0.36 -7.72
N PHE A 191 12.18 1.59 -7.22
CA PHE A 191 13.48 2.09 -6.78
C PHE A 191 14.09 1.15 -5.73
N LEU A 192 13.34 0.78 -4.70
CA LEU A 192 13.77 -0.19 -3.69
C LEU A 192 14.25 -1.52 -4.28
N ASN A 193 13.47 -2.11 -5.19
CA ASN A 193 13.83 -3.39 -5.82
C ASN A 193 15.13 -3.29 -6.63
N VAL A 194 15.30 -2.20 -7.39
CA VAL A 194 16.52 -1.93 -8.15
C VAL A 194 17.69 -1.69 -7.20
N SER A 195 17.52 -0.89 -6.15
CA SER A 195 18.56 -0.63 -5.14
C SER A 195 19.06 -1.91 -4.49
N TYR A 196 18.16 -2.85 -4.13
CA TYR A 196 18.54 -4.14 -3.56
C TYR A 196 19.35 -5.00 -4.54
N ASN A 197 18.95 -5.05 -5.82
CA ASN A 197 19.63 -5.90 -6.82
C ASN A 197 20.94 -5.29 -7.34
N CYS A 198 21.03 -3.96 -7.39
CA CYS A 198 22.23 -3.28 -7.87
C CYS A 198 23.26 -3.06 -6.76
N VAL A 199 22.96 -3.34 -5.49
CA VAL A 199 23.82 -2.98 -4.35
C VAL A 199 25.26 -3.44 -4.50
N THR A 200 25.46 -4.67 -5.00
CA THR A 200 26.77 -5.29 -5.21
C THR A 200 27.59 -4.62 -6.32
N LEU A 201 26.96 -3.87 -7.22
CA LEU A 201 27.60 -3.11 -8.29
C LEU A 201 28.06 -1.72 -7.82
N VAL A 202 27.42 -1.16 -6.77
CA VAL A 202 27.64 0.24 -6.37
C VAL A 202 28.52 0.36 -5.14
N THR A 203 28.52 -0.64 -4.25
CA THR A 203 29.29 -0.58 -3.01
C THR A 203 29.54 -1.96 -2.41
N THR A 204 30.71 -2.14 -1.81
CA THR A 204 31.06 -3.30 -0.97
C THR A 204 31.26 -2.91 0.49
N THR A 205 31.10 -1.62 0.82
CA THR A 205 31.22 -1.15 2.20
C THR A 205 29.94 -1.49 2.97
N ARG A 206 30.09 -1.96 4.23
CA ARG A 206 28.97 -2.35 5.10
C ARG A 206 27.89 -1.27 5.19
N LEU A 207 28.31 -0.04 5.46
CA LEU A 207 27.39 1.10 5.57
C LEU A 207 26.72 1.43 4.23
N GLY A 208 27.42 1.25 3.11
CA GLY A 208 26.85 1.42 1.78
C GLY A 208 25.79 0.35 1.47
N VAL A 209 26.05 -0.91 1.82
CA VAL A 209 25.10 -2.02 1.64
C VAL A 209 23.85 -1.79 2.49
N PHE A 210 24.03 -1.44 3.77
CA PHE A 210 22.94 -1.02 4.66
C PHE A 210 22.12 0.13 4.07
N ALA A 211 22.81 1.18 3.62
CA ALA A 211 22.16 2.38 3.09
C ALA A 211 21.34 2.08 1.84
N ALA A 212 21.77 1.16 0.97
CA ALA A 212 21.12 0.81 -0.29
C ALA A 212 20.05 -0.29 -0.17
N THR A 213 19.98 -0.99 0.95
CA THR A 213 19.04 -2.10 1.17
C THR A 213 18.04 -1.75 2.27
N THR A 214 18.42 -1.97 3.53
CA THR A 214 17.57 -1.76 4.71
C THR A 214 17.11 -0.31 4.84
N LEU A 215 18.01 0.67 4.71
CA LEU A 215 17.61 2.08 4.90
C LEU A 215 16.68 2.59 3.79
N VAL A 216 16.92 2.23 2.52
CA VAL A 216 15.99 2.55 1.42
C VAL A 216 14.63 1.90 1.67
N TRP A 217 14.60 0.68 2.20
CA TRP A 217 13.36 -0.02 2.52
C TRP A 217 12.53 0.69 3.58
N GLU A 218 13.15 1.13 4.67
CA GLU A 218 12.48 1.91 5.71
C GLU A 218 11.97 3.26 5.19
N ILE A 219 12.81 3.97 4.44
CA ILE A 219 12.42 5.24 3.81
C ILE A 219 11.24 5.04 2.87
N ALA A 220 11.21 3.94 2.11
CA ALA A 220 10.11 3.61 1.21
C ALA A 220 8.77 3.48 1.95
N HIS A 221 8.74 2.75 3.08
CA HIS A 221 7.53 2.60 3.89
C HIS A 221 7.09 3.93 4.53
N ILE A 222 8.03 4.76 4.99
CA ILE A 222 7.73 6.11 5.50
C ILE A 222 7.11 6.96 4.39
N VAL A 223 7.74 6.98 3.21
CA VAL A 223 7.27 7.74 2.05
C VAL A 223 5.88 7.29 1.62
N ASP A 224 5.61 5.98 1.60
CA ASP A 224 4.28 5.45 1.29
C ASP A 224 3.21 5.94 2.28
N GLY A 225 3.52 5.94 3.58
CA GLY A 225 2.65 6.48 4.62
C GLY A 225 2.38 7.98 4.45
N VAL A 226 3.43 8.77 4.23
CA VAL A 226 3.36 10.22 4.01
C VAL A 226 2.55 10.55 2.76
N ILE A 227 2.81 9.87 1.64
CA ILE A 227 2.06 9.99 0.39
C ILE A 227 0.58 9.69 0.66
N LEU A 228 0.26 8.64 1.42
CA LEU A 228 -1.13 8.28 1.72
C LEU A 228 -1.82 9.37 2.55
N VAL A 229 -1.17 9.95 3.55
CA VAL A 229 -1.75 11.02 4.39
C VAL A 229 -1.93 12.33 3.60
N ILE A 230 -0.93 12.77 2.83
CA ILE A 230 -1.00 14.01 2.04
C ILE A 230 -2.12 13.95 1.00
N PHE A 231 -2.33 12.78 0.40
CA PHE A 231 -3.30 12.62 -0.68
C PHE A 231 -4.72 12.29 -0.20
N ASN A 232 -4.92 12.01 1.10
CA ASN A 232 -6.22 11.72 1.71
C ASN A 232 -6.63 12.79 2.74
N PRO A 233 -7.43 13.80 2.35
CA PRO A 233 -7.90 14.87 3.24
C PRO A 233 -8.62 14.37 4.50
N GLN A 234 -9.36 13.27 4.38
CA GLN A 234 -10.06 12.64 5.51
C GLN A 234 -9.12 12.21 6.63
N LEU A 235 -7.89 11.79 6.29
CA LEU A 235 -6.88 11.39 7.28
C LEU A 235 -6.17 12.59 7.91
N ARG A 236 -6.20 13.74 7.24
CA ARG A 236 -5.67 15.01 7.79
C ARG A 236 -6.65 15.71 8.74
N GLY A 237 -7.86 15.19 8.86
CA GLY A 237 -8.92 15.86 9.63
C GLY A 237 -9.60 17.01 8.88
N ASP A 238 -9.37 17.14 7.57
CA ASP A 238 -10.06 18.11 6.72
C ASP A 238 -11.53 17.69 6.61
N ARG A 239 -12.39 18.23 7.48
CA ARG A 239 -13.85 18.03 7.35
C ARG A 239 -14.33 18.74 6.09
N PRO A 240 -15.19 18.10 5.26
CA PRO A 240 -15.86 18.83 4.20
C PRO A 240 -16.69 19.96 4.83
N PRO A 241 -16.75 21.15 4.20
CA PRO A 241 -17.58 22.24 4.69
C PRO A 241 -19.03 21.76 4.79
N PRO A 242 -19.78 22.20 5.81
CA PRO A 242 -21.18 21.81 5.97
C PRO A 242 -21.96 22.10 4.67
N SER A 243 -22.76 21.12 4.22
CA SER A 243 -23.48 21.23 2.96
C SER A 243 -24.38 22.46 2.99
N LYS A 244 -24.11 23.45 2.15
CA LYS A 244 -25.05 24.56 1.94
C LYS A 244 -26.31 23.98 1.27
N ASN A 245 -27.46 24.14 1.92
CA ASN A 245 -28.77 23.79 1.35
C ASN A 245 -28.91 24.46 -0.02
N THR A 246 -28.88 23.68 -1.09
CA THR A 246 -29.15 24.19 -2.44
C THR A 246 -30.64 24.01 -2.70
N THR A 247 -31.41 25.10 -2.61
CA THR A 247 -32.81 25.13 -3.02
C THR A 247 -32.88 25.01 -4.54
N VAL A 248 -33.27 23.83 -5.04
CA VAL A 248 -33.59 23.64 -6.46
C VAL A 248 -35.07 23.99 -6.64
N VAL A 249 -35.35 25.18 -7.18
CA VAL A 249 -36.70 25.58 -7.58
C VAL A 249 -37.03 24.87 -8.89
N ARG A 250 -37.80 23.78 -8.81
CA ARG A 250 -38.46 23.18 -9.98
C ARG A 250 -39.87 23.76 -10.07
N ARG A 251 -40.18 24.37 -11.21
CA ARG A 251 -41.48 25.00 -11.53
C ARG A 251 -42.64 24.15 -11.00
N GLY A 252 -43.41 24.67 -10.05
CA GLY A 252 -44.75 24.18 -9.69
C GLY A 252 -44.92 23.34 -8.41
N SER A 253 -43.87 22.93 -7.69
CA SER A 253 -44.05 22.27 -6.37
C SER A 253 -42.81 22.41 -5.50
N ILE A 254 -42.99 22.95 -4.28
CA ILE A 254 -41.95 23.03 -3.26
C ILE A 254 -41.81 21.64 -2.64
N THR A 255 -40.79 20.88 -3.03
CA THR A 255 -40.41 19.64 -2.35
C THR A 255 -39.01 19.81 -1.77
N THR A 256 -38.91 19.87 -0.44
CA THR A 256 -37.63 19.98 0.28
C THR A 256 -36.89 18.64 0.19
N VAL A 257 -36.08 18.45 -0.86
CA VAL A 257 -35.20 17.28 -0.96
C VAL A 257 -33.98 17.54 -0.08
N LYS A 258 -33.92 16.91 1.10
CA LYS A 258 -32.64 16.71 1.81
C LYS A 258 -31.72 15.97 0.85
N ARG A 259 -30.64 16.62 0.40
CA ARG A 259 -29.53 15.92 -0.24
C ARG A 259 -29.06 14.90 0.79
N ALA A 260 -29.29 13.61 0.53
CA ALA A 260 -28.74 12.56 1.36
C ALA A 260 -27.22 12.72 1.34
N SER A 261 -26.68 13.33 2.38
CA SER A 261 -25.31 13.11 2.79
C SER A 261 -25.19 11.60 2.92
N ILE A 262 -24.30 10.99 2.14
CA ILE A 262 -23.83 9.64 2.45
C ILE A 262 -23.03 9.78 3.76
N SER A 263 -23.76 9.83 4.85
CA SER A 263 -23.31 9.67 6.22
C SER A 263 -23.68 8.25 6.57
N VAL A 264 -22.81 7.29 6.25
CA VAL A 264 -22.96 5.92 6.73
C VAL A 264 -21.87 5.64 7.77
N VAL A 265 -22.30 5.90 9.01
CA VAL A 265 -22.02 5.16 10.24
C VAL A 265 -20.58 5.13 10.75
N ASN A 266 -20.40 5.98 11.75
CA ASN A 266 -19.45 5.89 12.84
C ASN A 266 -19.67 4.56 13.60
N ALA A 267 -18.63 3.76 13.81
CA ALA A 267 -18.64 2.67 14.79
C ALA A 267 -17.36 2.76 15.63
N ARG A 268 -17.47 3.48 16.75
CA ARG A 268 -16.68 3.29 17.97
C ARG A 268 -17.68 2.95 19.09
N THR A 269 -17.17 2.16 20.04
CA THR A 269 -17.71 1.73 21.35
C THR A 269 -18.78 0.65 21.36
N GLY A 270 -18.38 -0.48 21.95
CA GLY A 270 -19.06 -1.76 22.12
C GLY A 270 -17.98 -2.82 22.27
#